data_AF-A0A1I3VD56-F1
#
_entry.id   AF-A0A1I3VD56-F1
#
_cell.length_a   1.000
_cell.length_b   1.000
_cell.length_c   1.000
_cell.angle_alpha   90.00
_cell.angle_beta   90.00
_cell.angle_gamma   90.00
#
_symmetry.space_group_name_H-M   'P 1'
#
loop_
_entity.id
_entity.type
_entity.pdbx_description
1 polymer ?
#
loop_
_entity_poly.entity_id
_entity_poly.type
_entity_poly.pdbx_seq_one_letter_code
_entity_poly.pdbx_strand_id
1 'polypeptide(L)'
;MTQVQTVTGSGVLNLRVGEVVEVLSEAEIQATLDERGELDELPFMPEMLAFCGRRLTVHKVAYKLCDTISRTGMRRMERAVHLTGARCDGQAHGGCQTACLMYWKEAWLKRVDPGAPEAPAPAASGESAASGASGGSGGLAAGRRLLPILEVAARKEPGPDGEERFSCQATELLRAAPTCLPLKDVRQYVTDVRTGNAGAFFALRALLVGLFNRFQDRSGRVLPSWLQIKGGLRWGFVKGRLVGATPSVTLDLQPGELVRIKSKEEIVETLNQDLLNRGMGFEEEMSRYCGQTARVLSRVDRCIDERTGRMLQMKTACIVLEGIVCAGAYTVSCPREFIPFWREIWLERVEEPA
;
A
#
# COMPACT_ATOMS: atom_id res chain seq x y z
N MET A 1 -19.09 -24.68 -32.63
CA MET A 1 -19.60 -23.47 -31.97
C MET A 1 -19.67 -23.76 -30.48
N THR A 2 -18.55 -23.54 -29.80
CA THR A 2 -18.39 -23.88 -28.38
C THR A 2 -18.90 -22.69 -27.59
N GLN A 3 -20.04 -22.86 -26.93
CA GLN A 3 -20.58 -21.87 -26.01
C GLN A 3 -19.59 -21.70 -24.86
N VAL A 4 -18.95 -20.54 -24.82
CA VAL A 4 -18.22 -20.06 -23.64
C VAL A 4 -19.30 -19.77 -22.59
N GLN A 5 -19.48 -20.70 -21.66
CA GLN A 5 -20.24 -20.43 -20.45
C GLN A 5 -19.48 -19.39 -19.65
N THR A 6 -20.00 -18.17 -19.66
CA THR A 6 -19.58 -17.07 -18.82
C THR A 6 -19.92 -17.47 -17.38
N VAL A 7 -18.91 -17.75 -16.56
CA VAL A 7 -19.10 -17.94 -15.12
C VAL A 7 -19.48 -16.58 -14.54
N THR A 8 -20.78 -16.40 -14.29
CA THR A 8 -21.34 -15.28 -13.54
C THR A 8 -20.98 -15.43 -12.07
N GLY A 9 -19.85 -14.83 -11.66
CA GLY A 9 -19.39 -14.76 -10.27
C GLY A 9 -19.23 -13.32 -9.80
N SER A 10 -20.09 -12.92 -8.84
CA SER A 10 -20.10 -11.70 -8.03
C SER A 10 -20.25 -10.34 -8.75
N GLY A 11 -21.44 -9.74 -8.63
CA GLY A 11 -21.73 -8.38 -9.11
C GLY A 11 -20.93 -7.30 -8.37
N VAL A 12 -20.93 -6.08 -8.91
CA VAL A 12 -20.32 -4.90 -8.26
C VAL A 12 -20.99 -4.69 -6.90
N LEU A 13 -20.20 -4.81 -5.82
CA LEU A 13 -20.68 -4.72 -4.44
C LEU A 13 -20.88 -3.27 -3.98
N ASN A 14 -20.22 -2.31 -4.64
CA ASN A 14 -20.28 -0.87 -4.34
C ASN A 14 -20.07 -0.60 -2.84
N LEU A 15 -18.99 -1.17 -2.30
CA LEU A 15 -18.70 -1.14 -0.86
C LEU A 15 -18.40 0.27 -0.37
N ARG A 16 -18.65 0.50 0.92
CA ARG A 16 -18.31 1.70 1.67
C ARG A 16 -17.43 1.37 2.86
N VAL A 17 -16.72 2.38 3.36
CA VAL A 17 -15.94 2.29 4.59
C VAL A 17 -16.84 1.87 5.75
N GLY A 18 -16.35 0.92 6.55
CA GLY A 18 -17.05 0.37 7.71
C GLY A 18 -17.93 -0.84 7.43
N GLU A 19 -18.17 -1.19 6.16
CA GLU A 19 -18.92 -2.42 5.84
C GLU A 19 -18.10 -3.68 6.19
N VAL A 20 -18.76 -4.69 6.74
CA VAL A 20 -18.15 -6.00 7.00
C VAL A 20 -18.36 -6.90 5.79
N VAL A 21 -17.28 -7.51 5.32
CA VAL A 21 -17.25 -8.42 4.17
C VAL A 21 -16.54 -9.70 4.56
N GLU A 22 -16.88 -10.80 3.89
CA GLU A 22 -16.14 -12.04 3.98
C GLU A 22 -15.28 -12.19 2.73
N VAL A 23 -14.00 -12.53 2.92
CA VAL A 23 -13.14 -12.93 1.81
C VAL A 23 -13.62 -14.29 1.32
N LEU A 24 -13.75 -14.43 0.00
CA LEU A 24 -14.17 -15.69 -0.62
C LEU A 24 -13.21 -16.84 -0.24
N SER A 25 -13.67 -18.07 -0.41
CA SER A 25 -12.82 -19.26 -0.23
C SER A 25 -11.74 -19.34 -1.30
N GLU A 26 -10.70 -20.15 -1.07
CA GLU A 26 -9.61 -20.36 -2.04
C GLU A 26 -10.14 -20.79 -3.41
N ALA A 27 -11.10 -21.73 -3.44
CA ALA A 27 -11.67 -22.25 -4.68
C ALA A 27 -12.51 -21.18 -5.43
N GLU A 28 -13.28 -20.38 -4.69
CA GLU A 28 -14.05 -19.27 -5.27
C GLU A 28 -13.11 -18.19 -5.83
N ILE A 29 -12.04 -17.84 -5.13
CA ILE A 29 -11.03 -16.90 -5.61
C ILE A 29 -10.33 -17.45 -6.84
N GLN A 30 -9.88 -18.70 -6.81
CA GLN A 30 -9.21 -19.35 -7.95
C GLN A 30 -10.08 -19.29 -9.21
N ALA A 31 -11.40 -19.43 -9.09
CA ALA A 31 -12.32 -19.31 -10.22
C ALA A 31 -12.42 -17.90 -10.82
N THR A 32 -11.94 -16.88 -10.11
CA THR A 32 -11.89 -15.48 -10.61
C THR A 32 -10.56 -15.11 -11.27
N LEU A 33 -9.51 -15.91 -11.07
CA LEU A 33 -8.15 -15.55 -11.50
C LEU A 33 -7.87 -16.08 -12.91
N ASP A 34 -7.04 -15.34 -13.64
CA ASP A 34 -6.47 -15.80 -14.90
C ASP A 34 -5.32 -16.81 -14.69
N GLU A 35 -4.71 -17.26 -15.79
CA GLU A 35 -3.59 -18.21 -15.77
C GLU A 35 -2.33 -17.68 -15.05
N ARG A 36 -2.25 -16.37 -14.82
CA ARG A 36 -1.16 -15.70 -14.11
C ARG A 36 -1.50 -15.43 -12.64
N GLY A 37 -2.65 -15.89 -12.15
CA GLY A 37 -3.09 -15.66 -10.78
C GLY A 37 -3.55 -14.22 -10.54
N GLU A 38 -3.98 -13.51 -11.58
CA GLU A 38 -4.39 -12.11 -11.53
C GLU A 38 -5.89 -11.94 -11.82
N LEU A 39 -6.47 -10.83 -11.34
CA LEU A 39 -7.78 -10.32 -11.78
C LEU A 39 -7.65 -8.83 -12.09
N ASP A 40 -8.06 -8.42 -13.30
CA ASP A 40 -7.83 -7.07 -13.83
C ASP A 40 -6.34 -6.63 -13.66
N GLU A 41 -5.40 -7.52 -14.01
CA GLU A 41 -3.94 -7.32 -13.89
C GLU A 41 -3.42 -7.15 -12.44
N LEU A 42 -4.28 -7.26 -11.43
CA LEU A 42 -3.89 -7.20 -10.02
C LEU A 42 -3.62 -8.62 -9.51
N PRO A 43 -2.40 -8.94 -9.05
CA PRO A 43 -2.09 -10.27 -8.54
C PRO A 43 -2.83 -10.55 -7.22
N PHE A 44 -3.38 -11.75 -7.11
CA PHE A 44 -3.77 -12.34 -5.84
C PHE A 44 -2.54 -13.05 -5.26
N MET A 45 -1.96 -12.49 -4.20
CA MET A 45 -0.66 -12.93 -3.68
C MET A 45 -0.79 -14.12 -2.72
N PRO A 46 0.24 -14.99 -2.56
CA PRO A 46 0.20 -16.08 -1.60
C PRO A 46 -0.19 -15.65 -0.18
N GLU A 47 0.30 -14.51 0.29
CA GLU A 47 -0.03 -13.95 1.61
C GLU A 47 -1.53 -13.65 1.80
N MET A 48 -2.28 -13.49 0.70
CA MET A 48 -3.72 -13.24 0.75
C MET A 48 -4.52 -14.50 1.11
N LEU A 49 -3.96 -15.70 0.93
CA LEU A 49 -4.61 -16.97 1.26
C LEU A 49 -4.98 -17.07 2.75
N ALA A 50 -4.16 -16.50 3.63
CA ALA A 50 -4.39 -16.46 5.08
C ALA A 50 -5.65 -15.66 5.49
N PHE A 51 -6.27 -14.95 4.54
CA PHE A 51 -7.50 -14.21 4.74
C PHE A 51 -8.73 -14.89 4.14
N CYS A 52 -8.59 -15.94 3.33
CA CYS A 52 -9.72 -16.65 2.72
C CYS A 52 -10.71 -17.14 3.79
N GLY A 53 -12.00 -16.88 3.58
CA GLY A 53 -13.08 -17.22 4.50
C GLY A 53 -13.18 -16.35 5.76
N ARG A 54 -12.26 -15.39 5.97
CA ARG A 54 -12.32 -14.49 7.14
C ARG A 54 -13.22 -13.30 6.88
N ARG A 55 -13.88 -12.84 7.95
CA ARG A 55 -14.63 -11.59 7.95
C ARG A 55 -13.73 -10.43 8.35
N LEU A 56 -13.78 -9.36 7.56
CA LEU A 56 -12.96 -8.17 7.74
C LEU A 56 -13.82 -6.92 7.47
N THR A 57 -13.39 -5.81 8.03
CA THR A 57 -14.04 -4.51 7.80
C THR A 57 -13.35 -3.77 6.67
N VAL A 58 -14.15 -3.20 5.76
CA VAL A 58 -13.68 -2.29 4.71
C VAL A 58 -13.10 -1.05 5.36
N HIS A 59 -11.77 -0.92 5.29
CA HIS A 59 -11.02 0.18 5.87
C HIS A 59 -11.04 1.42 4.97
N LYS A 60 -10.80 1.22 3.67
CA LYS A 60 -10.88 2.24 2.63
C LYS A 60 -11.40 1.65 1.33
N VAL A 61 -12.11 2.46 0.55
CA VAL A 61 -12.40 2.15 -0.85
C VAL A 61 -11.21 2.58 -1.71
N ALA A 62 -10.49 1.62 -2.27
CA ALA A 62 -9.23 1.81 -2.98
C ALA A 62 -9.43 2.11 -4.48
N TYR A 63 -10.39 2.98 -4.82
CA TYR A 63 -10.71 3.31 -6.22
C TYR A 63 -9.66 4.21 -6.91
N LYS A 64 -8.75 4.77 -6.12
CA LYS A 64 -7.62 5.57 -6.59
C LYS A 64 -6.40 5.33 -5.73
N LEU A 65 -5.24 5.70 -6.25
CA LEU A 65 -3.96 5.58 -5.57
C LEU A 65 -2.89 6.49 -6.19
N CYS A 66 -1.81 6.73 -5.47
CA CYS A 66 -0.66 7.46 -5.98
C CYS A 66 0.28 6.53 -6.76
N ASP A 67 0.75 7.02 -7.90
CA ASP A 67 1.79 6.40 -8.72
C ASP A 67 3.16 6.58 -8.06
N THR A 68 3.63 5.53 -7.39
CA THR A 68 4.94 5.50 -6.73
C THR A 68 6.07 5.03 -7.65
N ILE A 69 5.75 4.46 -8.82
CA ILE A 69 6.71 3.91 -9.79
C ILE A 69 7.19 4.97 -10.78
N SER A 70 6.26 5.60 -11.49
CA SER A 70 6.55 6.61 -12.52
C SER A 70 6.27 8.04 -12.05
N ARG A 71 5.71 8.22 -10.84
CA ARG A 71 5.45 9.53 -10.22
C ARG A 71 4.58 10.45 -11.08
N THR A 72 3.63 9.88 -11.83
CA THR A 72 2.75 10.63 -12.73
C THR A 72 1.50 11.22 -12.06
N GLY A 73 1.32 10.99 -10.76
CA GLY A 73 0.21 11.53 -9.96
C GLY A 73 -0.74 10.44 -9.49
N MET A 74 -2.05 10.74 -9.46
CA MET A 74 -3.07 9.78 -9.04
C MET A 74 -3.46 8.88 -10.21
N ARG A 75 -3.81 7.63 -9.90
CA ARG A 75 -4.26 6.60 -10.84
C ARG A 75 -5.54 5.95 -10.33
N ARG A 76 -6.37 5.47 -11.26
CA ARG A 76 -7.64 4.79 -10.99
C ARG A 76 -7.42 3.30 -10.84
N MET A 77 -7.94 2.73 -9.77
CA MET A 77 -8.01 1.28 -9.56
C MET A 77 -9.47 0.87 -9.56
N GLU A 78 -9.82 -0.09 -10.41
CA GLU A 78 -11.21 -0.51 -10.56
C GLU A 78 -11.61 -1.47 -9.45
N ARG A 79 -12.75 -1.17 -8.81
CA ARG A 79 -13.49 -2.07 -7.90
C ARG A 79 -12.60 -2.71 -6.84
N ALA A 80 -11.81 -1.90 -6.15
CA ALA A 80 -10.92 -2.37 -5.09
C ALA A 80 -11.19 -1.68 -3.76
N VAL A 81 -10.92 -2.39 -2.68
CA VAL A 81 -10.94 -1.90 -1.30
C VAL A 81 -9.66 -2.29 -0.57
N HIS A 82 -9.40 -1.63 0.56
CA HIS A 82 -8.46 -2.06 1.58
C HIS A 82 -9.26 -2.58 2.78
N LEU A 83 -8.80 -3.67 3.38
CA LEU A 83 -9.43 -4.28 4.55
C LEU A 83 -8.58 -4.02 5.80
N THR A 84 -9.26 -3.87 6.95
CA THR A 84 -8.62 -3.54 8.22
C THR A 84 -7.59 -4.60 8.60
N GLY A 85 -6.34 -4.20 8.81
CA GLY A 85 -5.25 -5.09 9.23
C GLY A 85 -4.74 -6.05 8.15
N ALA A 86 -5.30 -6.04 6.93
CA ALA A 86 -4.89 -6.93 5.83
C ALA A 86 -3.62 -6.41 5.12
N ARG A 87 -2.49 -6.52 5.81
CA ARG A 87 -1.16 -6.14 5.31
C ARG A 87 -0.36 -7.37 4.92
N CYS A 88 0.44 -7.24 3.86
CA CYS A 88 1.35 -8.28 3.39
C CYS A 88 2.47 -8.53 4.42
N ASP A 89 2.74 -9.79 4.75
CA ASP A 89 3.86 -10.18 5.62
C ASP A 89 5.17 -10.43 4.84
N GLY A 90 5.08 -10.48 3.51
CA GLY A 90 6.21 -10.62 2.59
C GLY A 90 6.89 -11.99 2.59
N GLN A 91 6.35 -13.00 3.28
CA GLN A 91 7.00 -14.30 3.40
C GLN A 91 7.19 -14.99 2.04
N ALA A 92 6.21 -14.87 1.12
CA ALA A 92 6.34 -15.40 -0.23
C ALA A 92 7.10 -14.46 -1.18
N HIS A 93 7.50 -13.28 -0.69
CA HIS A 93 8.20 -12.24 -1.44
C HIS A 93 9.60 -11.95 -0.88
N GLY A 94 10.33 -13.02 -0.53
CA GLY A 94 11.73 -12.94 -0.07
C GLY A 94 11.89 -12.27 1.29
N GLY A 95 10.82 -12.22 2.09
CA GLY A 95 10.81 -11.54 3.39
C GLY A 95 10.77 -10.01 3.26
N CYS A 96 10.13 -9.46 2.22
CA CYS A 96 9.94 -8.01 2.07
C CYS A 96 9.19 -7.42 3.28
N GLN A 97 9.73 -6.38 3.92
CA GLN A 97 9.20 -5.86 5.19
C GLN A 97 8.37 -4.57 5.05
N THR A 98 7.96 -4.19 3.83
CA THR A 98 7.19 -2.94 3.62
C THR A 98 5.80 -2.97 4.25
N ALA A 99 5.26 -4.17 4.52
CA ALA A 99 3.93 -4.35 5.12
C ALA A 99 2.82 -3.58 4.38
N CYS A 100 2.85 -3.64 3.04
CA CYS A 100 1.88 -2.96 2.18
C CYS A 100 0.45 -3.38 2.52
N LEU A 101 -0.46 -2.41 2.58
CA LEU A 101 -1.89 -2.67 2.67
C LEU A 101 -2.37 -3.29 1.35
N MET A 102 -2.98 -4.47 1.43
CA MET A 102 -3.38 -5.22 0.25
C MET A 102 -4.60 -4.59 -0.43
N TYR A 103 -4.60 -4.59 -1.75
CA TYR A 103 -5.77 -4.28 -2.56
C TYR A 103 -6.63 -5.55 -2.71
N TRP A 104 -7.91 -5.42 -2.41
CA TRP A 104 -8.89 -6.49 -2.55
C TRP A 104 -9.90 -6.11 -3.61
N LYS A 105 -9.97 -6.87 -4.71
CA LYS A 105 -11.05 -6.72 -5.69
C LYS A 105 -12.37 -7.09 -5.04
N GLU A 106 -13.43 -6.33 -5.34
CA GLU A 106 -14.78 -6.64 -4.84
C GLU A 106 -15.23 -8.06 -5.24
N ALA A 107 -14.75 -8.57 -6.39
CA ALA A 107 -15.02 -9.93 -6.85
C ALA A 107 -14.41 -11.03 -5.96
N TRP A 108 -13.45 -10.70 -5.08
CA TRP A 108 -12.86 -11.62 -4.09
C TRP A 108 -13.58 -11.57 -2.74
N LEU A 109 -14.67 -10.81 -2.65
CA LEU A 109 -15.40 -10.54 -1.43
C LEU A 109 -16.88 -10.87 -1.61
N LYS A 110 -17.58 -11.10 -0.50
CA LYS A 110 -19.04 -11.12 -0.43
C LYS A 110 -19.53 -10.32 0.77
N ARG A 111 -20.70 -9.69 0.61
CA ARG A 111 -21.39 -9.02 1.72
C ARG A 111 -21.82 -10.06 2.75
N VAL A 112 -21.70 -9.70 4.02
CA VAL A 112 -22.18 -10.52 5.14
C VAL A 112 -23.49 -9.93 5.63
N ASP A 113 -24.51 -10.78 5.83
CA ASP A 113 -25.77 -10.33 6.42
C ASP A 113 -25.55 -9.89 7.88
N PRO A 114 -26.12 -8.76 8.35
CA PRO A 114 -25.88 -8.18 9.68
C PRO A 114 -26.20 -9.04 10.92
N GLY A 115 -26.57 -10.31 10.76
CA GLY A 115 -26.83 -11.25 11.85
C GLY A 115 -26.39 -12.68 11.55
N ALA A 116 -25.65 -12.92 10.45
CA ALA A 116 -25.16 -14.24 10.14
C ALA A 116 -24.08 -14.64 11.16
N PRO A 117 -24.16 -15.82 11.80
CA PRO A 117 -23.11 -16.29 12.69
C PRO A 117 -21.78 -16.36 11.93
N GLU A 118 -20.71 -15.96 12.59
CA GLU A 118 -19.36 -16.11 12.03
C GLU A 118 -19.04 -17.60 11.99
N ALA A 119 -18.75 -18.11 10.79
CA ALA A 119 -18.22 -19.47 10.68
C ALA A 119 -16.87 -19.49 11.41
N PRO A 120 -16.56 -20.55 12.18
CA PRO A 120 -15.28 -20.64 12.87
C PRO A 120 -14.16 -20.49 11.83
N ALA A 121 -13.22 -19.57 12.10
CA ALA A 121 -12.07 -19.37 11.23
C ALA A 121 -11.39 -20.72 10.97
N PRO A 122 -11.02 -21.03 9.72
CA PRO A 122 -10.25 -22.23 9.47
C PRO A 122 -8.98 -22.14 10.32
N ALA A 123 -8.82 -23.09 11.25
CA ALA A 123 -7.59 -23.21 12.01
C ALA A 123 -6.44 -23.29 10.99
N ALA A 124 -5.35 -22.57 11.24
CA ALA A 124 -4.13 -22.69 10.46
C ALA A 124 -3.68 -24.15 10.51
N SER A 125 -4.09 -24.94 9.52
CA SER A 125 -3.79 -26.36 9.46
C SER A 125 -2.33 -26.49 9.04
N GLY A 126 -1.48 -26.66 10.05
CA GLY A 126 -0.22 -27.36 9.91
C GLY A 126 -0.45 -28.73 9.26
N GLU A 127 0.59 -29.18 8.59
CA GLU A 127 0.59 -30.30 7.64
C GLU A 127 0.09 -31.65 8.20
N SER A 128 -0.32 -32.48 7.22
CA SER A 128 -0.37 -33.95 7.21
C SER A 128 -1.68 -34.62 7.58
N ALA A 129 -2.37 -35.12 6.54
CA ALA A 129 -2.55 -36.56 6.38
C ALA A 129 -2.89 -36.90 4.92
N ALA A 130 -1.97 -37.61 4.26
CA ALA A 130 -2.29 -38.41 3.09
C ALA A 130 -3.13 -39.61 3.51
N SER A 131 -4.23 -39.88 2.80
CA SER A 131 -4.67 -41.19 2.27
C SER A 131 -6.19 -41.26 2.16
N GLY A 132 -6.67 -41.80 1.03
CA GLY A 132 -8.07 -42.17 0.84
C GLY A 132 -8.64 -41.76 -0.52
N ALA A 133 -8.20 -42.42 -1.59
CA ALA A 133 -8.89 -42.35 -2.87
C ALA A 133 -10.15 -43.24 -2.84
N SER A 134 -11.30 -42.67 -3.18
CA SER A 134 -12.39 -43.42 -3.83
C SER A 134 -13.32 -42.50 -4.63
N GLY A 135 -13.18 -42.58 -5.95
CA GLY A 135 -14.22 -42.53 -6.99
C GLY A 135 -15.39 -41.54 -6.91
N GLY A 136 -15.37 -40.55 -7.81
CA GLY A 136 -16.55 -39.77 -8.19
C GLY A 136 -16.26 -38.94 -9.44
N SER A 137 -16.70 -39.42 -10.60
CA SER A 137 -16.55 -38.75 -11.89
C SER A 137 -17.42 -37.48 -11.98
N GLY A 138 -16.78 -36.31 -11.99
CA GLY A 138 -17.44 -35.04 -12.32
C GLY A 138 -16.66 -33.83 -11.80
N GLY A 139 -15.77 -33.25 -12.61
CA GLY A 139 -15.16 -31.96 -12.31
C GLY A 139 -13.73 -31.80 -12.83
N LEU A 140 -13.58 -31.52 -14.12
CA LEU A 140 -12.29 -31.18 -14.76
C LEU A 140 -11.73 -29.78 -14.37
N ALA A 141 -12.09 -29.28 -13.18
CA ALA A 141 -11.55 -28.04 -12.58
C ALA A 141 -11.11 -28.20 -11.11
N ALA A 142 -11.32 -29.36 -10.49
CA ALA A 142 -11.17 -29.55 -9.03
C ALA A 142 -9.78 -30.10 -8.59
N GLY A 143 -8.69 -29.72 -9.28
CA GLY A 143 -7.40 -30.42 -9.10
C GLY A 143 -6.13 -29.58 -8.98
N ARG A 144 -6.13 -28.27 -9.27
CA ARG A 144 -4.95 -27.43 -9.03
C ARG A 144 -5.07 -26.73 -7.69
N ARG A 145 -4.13 -26.98 -6.78
CA ARG A 145 -3.93 -26.13 -5.60
C ARG A 145 -3.60 -24.72 -6.08
N LEU A 146 -4.18 -23.68 -5.46
CA LEU A 146 -3.95 -22.30 -5.90
C LEU A 146 -2.52 -21.86 -5.58
N LEU A 147 -2.00 -22.25 -4.41
CA LEU A 147 -0.70 -21.81 -3.92
C LEU A 147 0.48 -21.97 -4.92
N PRO A 148 0.71 -23.13 -5.58
CA PRO A 148 1.79 -23.25 -6.56
C PRO A 148 1.69 -22.26 -7.74
N ILE A 149 0.48 -21.90 -8.17
CA ILE A 149 0.28 -20.89 -9.22
C ILE A 149 0.73 -19.52 -8.70
N LEU A 150 0.34 -19.20 -7.46
CA LEU A 150 0.65 -17.91 -6.84
C LEU A 150 2.15 -17.76 -6.53
N GLU A 151 2.82 -18.84 -6.13
CA GLU A 151 4.27 -18.83 -5.88
C GLU A 151 5.08 -18.52 -7.15
N VAL A 152 4.64 -19.07 -8.29
CA VAL A 152 5.22 -18.75 -9.60
C VAL A 152 4.89 -17.30 -9.97
N ALA A 153 3.64 -16.87 -9.78
CA ALA A 153 3.19 -15.51 -10.09
C ALA A 153 3.85 -14.43 -9.21
N ALA A 154 4.33 -14.80 -8.02
CA ALA A 154 5.05 -13.91 -7.10
C ALA A 154 6.49 -13.59 -7.58
N ARG A 155 6.93 -14.17 -8.70
CA ARG A 155 8.26 -13.97 -9.28
C ARG A 155 8.15 -13.30 -10.66
N LYS A 156 9.14 -12.46 -10.96
CA LYS A 156 9.38 -11.93 -12.32
C LYS A 156 10.48 -12.74 -12.98
N GLU A 157 10.64 -12.53 -14.29
CA GLU A 157 11.85 -12.98 -14.98
C GLU A 157 13.09 -12.50 -14.22
N PRO A 158 14.06 -13.39 -13.95
CA PRO A 158 15.31 -13.02 -13.33
C PRO A 158 15.97 -11.87 -14.09
N GLY A 159 16.69 -11.02 -13.37
CA GLY A 159 17.42 -9.96 -14.04
C GLY A 159 18.67 -10.45 -14.79
N PRO A 160 19.40 -9.52 -15.45
CA PRO A 160 20.55 -9.85 -16.31
C PRO A 160 21.63 -10.69 -15.62
N ASP A 161 21.81 -10.52 -14.30
CA ASP A 161 22.83 -11.22 -13.52
C ASP A 161 22.26 -12.46 -12.79
N GLY A 162 21.06 -12.90 -13.18
CA GLY A 162 20.30 -13.96 -12.51
C GLY A 162 19.71 -13.52 -11.17
N GLU A 163 19.67 -12.21 -10.87
CA GLU A 163 19.14 -11.75 -9.60
C GLU A 163 17.63 -11.99 -9.51
N GLU A 164 17.20 -12.50 -8.35
CA GLU A 164 15.77 -12.72 -8.09
C GLU A 164 14.99 -11.41 -8.15
N ARG A 165 13.85 -11.45 -8.84
CA ARG A 165 12.90 -10.36 -8.92
C ARG A 165 11.51 -10.87 -8.55
N PHE A 166 10.81 -10.03 -7.81
CA PHE A 166 9.50 -10.33 -7.24
C PHE A 166 8.42 -9.55 -7.98
N SER A 167 7.25 -10.16 -8.06
CA SER A 167 6.02 -9.58 -8.60
C SER A 167 5.00 -9.53 -7.46
N CYS A 168 4.55 -8.33 -7.09
CA CYS A 168 3.54 -8.13 -6.06
C CYS A 168 2.57 -7.03 -6.49
N GLN A 169 1.49 -6.79 -5.74
CA GLN A 169 0.52 -5.75 -6.07
C GLN A 169 1.15 -4.35 -6.22
N ALA A 170 2.22 -4.06 -5.48
CA ALA A 170 2.93 -2.79 -5.59
C ALA A 170 3.77 -2.69 -6.89
N THR A 171 4.36 -3.78 -7.36
CA THR A 171 5.15 -3.79 -8.62
C THR A 171 4.26 -3.79 -9.85
N GLU A 172 3.08 -4.41 -9.77
CA GLU A 172 2.12 -4.50 -10.89
C GLU A 172 1.13 -3.35 -10.93
N LEU A 173 1.31 -2.35 -10.06
CA LEU A 173 0.38 -1.26 -9.84
C LEU A 173 0.06 -0.46 -11.11
N LEU A 174 1.03 -0.26 -12.00
CA LEU A 174 0.81 0.45 -13.27
C LEU A 174 -0.01 -0.36 -14.29
N ARG A 175 0.06 -1.69 -14.23
CA ARG A 175 -0.76 -2.58 -15.06
C ARG A 175 -2.18 -2.66 -14.52
N ALA A 176 -2.32 -2.81 -13.20
CA ALA A 176 -3.61 -2.86 -12.52
C ALA A 176 -4.36 -1.51 -12.48
N ALA A 177 -3.64 -0.38 -12.54
CA ALA A 177 -4.19 0.97 -12.52
C ALA A 177 -3.64 1.86 -13.66
N PRO A 178 -3.94 1.53 -14.94
CA PRO A 178 -3.30 2.17 -16.08
C PRO A 178 -3.79 3.61 -16.31
N THR A 179 -5.00 3.94 -15.84
CA THR A 179 -5.64 5.24 -16.09
C THR A 179 -5.21 6.29 -15.06
N CYS A 180 -4.60 7.38 -15.53
CA CYS A 180 -4.32 8.54 -14.69
C CYS A 180 -5.60 9.27 -14.29
N LEU A 181 -5.64 9.78 -13.06
CA LEU A 181 -6.71 10.62 -12.51
C LEU A 181 -6.23 12.07 -12.40
N PRO A 182 -6.66 12.96 -13.31
CA PRO A 182 -6.30 14.37 -13.24
C PRO A 182 -6.85 15.02 -11.96
N LEU A 183 -6.10 15.96 -11.38
CA LEU A 183 -6.53 16.75 -10.22
C LEU A 183 -7.91 17.42 -10.43
N LYS A 184 -8.20 17.82 -11.67
CA LYS A 184 -9.44 18.49 -12.08
C LYS A 184 -10.66 17.57 -12.16
N ASP A 185 -10.49 16.24 -12.06
CA ASP A 185 -11.61 15.32 -12.06
C ASP A 185 -12.34 15.44 -10.72
N VAL A 186 -13.43 16.23 -10.70
CA VAL A 186 -14.22 16.50 -9.49
C VAL A 186 -14.86 15.21 -8.93
N ARG A 187 -15.07 14.20 -9.78
CA ARG A 187 -15.71 12.94 -9.38
C ARG A 187 -14.91 12.23 -8.29
N GLN A 188 -13.58 12.36 -8.28
CA GLN A 188 -12.76 11.73 -7.24
C GLN A 188 -13.13 12.25 -5.84
N TYR A 189 -13.25 13.57 -5.65
CA TYR A 189 -13.60 14.13 -4.34
C TYR A 189 -15.02 13.76 -3.93
N VAL A 190 -15.95 13.71 -4.88
CA VAL A 190 -17.32 13.24 -4.63
C VAL A 190 -17.33 11.78 -4.21
N THR A 191 -16.56 10.91 -4.89
CA THR A 191 -16.42 9.51 -4.52
C THR A 191 -15.81 9.36 -3.13
N ASP A 192 -14.75 10.11 -2.79
CA ASP A 192 -14.13 10.06 -1.46
C ASP A 192 -15.14 10.31 -0.34
N VAL A 193 -16.02 11.29 -0.53
CA VAL A 193 -17.06 11.63 0.44
C VAL A 193 -18.15 10.57 0.47
N ARG A 194 -18.62 10.12 -0.70
CA ARG A 194 -19.72 9.15 -0.80
C ARG A 194 -19.36 7.78 -0.23
N THR A 195 -18.11 7.34 -0.40
CA THR A 195 -17.65 6.03 0.09
C THR A 195 -17.23 6.05 1.56
N GLY A 196 -17.12 7.23 2.16
CA GLY A 196 -16.61 7.38 3.53
C GLY A 196 -15.09 7.39 3.64
N ASN A 197 -14.35 7.43 2.52
CA ASN A 197 -12.88 7.55 2.54
C ASN A 197 -12.42 8.84 3.21
N ALA A 198 -13.16 9.93 3.03
CA ALA A 198 -12.87 11.23 3.61
C ALA A 198 -14.15 12.03 3.88
N GLY A 199 -14.15 12.84 4.94
CA GLY A 199 -15.18 13.86 5.12
C GLY A 199 -15.08 14.97 4.07
N ALA A 200 -16.18 15.69 3.82
CA ALA A 200 -16.23 16.77 2.83
C ALA A 200 -15.16 17.85 3.05
N PHE A 201 -14.90 18.24 4.31
CA PHE A 201 -13.85 19.18 4.65
C PHE A 201 -12.44 18.67 4.30
N PHE A 202 -12.17 17.39 4.55
CA PHE A 202 -10.89 16.78 4.21
C PHE A 202 -10.68 16.72 2.69
N ALA A 203 -11.71 16.31 1.94
CA ALA A 203 -11.68 16.28 0.49
C ALA A 203 -11.45 17.68 -0.12
N LEU A 204 -12.13 18.71 0.41
CA LEU A 204 -11.91 20.10 0.00
C LEU A 204 -10.49 20.56 0.30
N ARG A 205 -9.97 20.27 1.49
CA ARG A 205 -8.58 20.59 1.86
C ARG A 205 -7.59 19.92 0.91
N ALA A 206 -7.78 18.65 0.58
CA ALA A 206 -6.91 17.91 -0.33
C ALA A 206 -6.92 18.51 -1.76
N LEU A 207 -8.09 18.94 -2.24
CA LEU A 207 -8.22 19.68 -3.50
C LEU A 207 -7.42 20.99 -3.46
N LEU A 208 -7.59 21.80 -2.41
CA LEU A 208 -6.89 23.08 -2.27
C LEU A 208 -5.37 22.89 -2.19
N VAL A 209 -4.90 21.88 -1.47
CA VAL A 209 -3.47 21.50 -1.43
C VAL A 209 -2.98 21.09 -2.81
N GLY A 210 -3.74 20.26 -3.54
CA GLY A 210 -3.37 19.86 -4.89
C GLY A 210 -3.31 21.04 -5.87
N LEU A 211 -4.26 21.99 -5.78
CA LEU A 211 -4.27 23.21 -6.58
C LEU A 211 -3.08 24.11 -6.24
N PHE A 212 -2.77 24.27 -4.95
CA PHE A 212 -1.60 25.01 -4.49
C PHE A 212 -0.30 24.39 -5.04
N ASN A 213 -0.13 23.07 -4.91
CA ASN A 213 1.04 22.37 -5.43
C ASN A 213 1.17 22.53 -6.95
N ARG A 214 0.06 22.40 -7.69
CA ARG A 214 0.05 22.62 -9.14
C ARG A 214 0.41 24.05 -9.52
N PHE A 215 -0.05 25.04 -8.76
CA PHE A 215 0.35 26.43 -8.94
C PHE A 215 1.85 26.61 -8.71
N GLN A 216 2.38 26.06 -7.61
CA GLN A 216 3.80 26.14 -7.25
C GLN A 216 4.71 25.46 -8.28
N ASP A 217 4.33 24.26 -8.73
CA ASP A 217 5.05 23.50 -9.77
C ASP A 217 5.11 24.29 -11.10
N ARG A 218 4.05 25.06 -11.41
CA ARG A 218 4.03 25.96 -12.56
C ARG A 218 4.84 27.23 -12.30
N SER A 219 4.62 27.92 -11.20
CA SER A 219 5.32 29.16 -10.86
C SER A 219 6.83 28.97 -10.77
N GLY A 220 7.30 27.83 -10.24
CA GLY A 220 8.71 27.50 -10.18
C GLY A 220 9.39 27.43 -11.55
N ARG A 221 8.62 27.14 -12.61
CA ARG A 221 9.13 27.01 -13.98
C ARG A 221 9.03 28.30 -14.79
N VAL A 222 8.03 29.15 -14.52
CA VAL A 222 7.73 30.33 -15.36
C VAL A 222 7.81 31.67 -14.64
N LEU A 223 7.72 31.73 -13.31
CA LEU A 223 7.68 33.00 -12.58
C LEU A 223 9.01 33.28 -11.86
N PRO A 224 9.44 34.55 -11.78
CA PRO A 224 10.53 34.99 -10.94
C PRO A 224 10.34 34.57 -9.47
N SER A 225 11.45 34.36 -8.75
CA SER A 225 11.46 33.88 -7.36
C SER A 225 10.61 34.72 -6.39
N TRP A 226 10.48 36.03 -6.62
CA TRP A 226 9.69 36.93 -5.76
C TRP A 226 8.17 36.71 -5.87
N LEU A 227 7.67 36.08 -6.94
CA LEU A 227 6.26 35.67 -7.09
C LEU A 227 5.99 34.27 -6.54
N GLN A 228 7.03 33.53 -6.17
CA GLN A 228 6.87 32.16 -5.67
C GLN A 228 6.52 32.19 -4.18
N ILE A 229 5.35 31.64 -3.84
CA ILE A 229 4.93 31.54 -2.44
C ILE A 229 5.88 30.59 -1.73
N LYS A 230 6.41 30.97 -0.55
CA LYS A 230 7.34 30.13 0.23
C LYS A 230 8.51 29.57 -0.61
N GLY A 231 8.99 30.32 -1.60
CA GLY A 231 10.11 29.92 -2.45
C GLY A 231 9.82 28.73 -3.37
N GLY A 232 8.57 28.56 -3.80
CA GLY A 232 8.17 27.55 -4.77
C GLY A 232 7.94 26.16 -4.17
N LEU A 233 8.02 26.03 -2.85
CA LEU A 233 7.85 24.75 -2.16
C LEU A 233 6.41 24.26 -2.24
N ARG A 234 6.25 22.95 -2.36
CA ARG A 234 4.96 22.29 -2.21
C ARG A 234 4.46 22.41 -0.78
N TRP A 235 3.15 22.21 -0.60
CA TRP A 235 2.49 22.21 0.68
C TRP A 235 3.14 21.22 1.65
N GLY A 236 3.37 21.65 2.89
CA GLY A 236 4.29 21.00 3.85
C GLY A 236 5.59 21.78 3.99
N PHE A 237 5.99 22.49 2.93
CA PHE A 237 7.09 23.45 2.91
C PHE A 237 8.43 22.84 3.37
N VAL A 238 8.70 21.60 2.96
CA VAL A 238 9.94 20.88 3.24
C VAL A 238 10.99 21.29 2.21
N LYS A 239 12.18 21.67 2.67
CA LYS A 239 13.29 22.09 1.78
C LYS A 239 14.63 21.63 2.32
N GLY A 240 15.19 20.57 1.73
CA GLY A 240 16.54 20.15 2.04
C GLY A 240 17.59 21.13 1.51
N ARG A 241 18.70 21.25 2.25
CA ARG A 241 19.74 22.27 2.01
C ARG A 241 21.15 21.73 2.00
N LEU A 242 21.36 20.49 2.48
CA LEU A 242 22.70 19.93 2.57
C LEU A 242 23.27 19.62 1.20
N VAL A 243 24.56 19.93 1.05
CA VAL A 243 25.39 19.57 -0.10
C VAL A 243 26.39 18.52 0.36
N GLY A 244 26.48 17.41 -0.36
CA GLY A 244 27.39 16.31 -0.03
C GLY A 244 26.75 15.22 0.83
N ALA A 245 27.56 14.55 1.66
CA ALA A 245 27.11 13.43 2.47
C ALA A 245 26.17 13.89 3.59
N THR A 246 25.00 13.24 3.69
CA THR A 246 24.02 13.54 4.73
C THR A 246 24.41 12.88 6.07
N PRO A 247 24.13 13.53 7.21
CA PRO A 247 24.48 13.00 8.52
C PRO A 247 23.67 11.74 8.84
N SER A 248 24.20 10.92 9.73
CA SER A 248 23.54 9.71 10.23
C SER A 248 23.80 9.56 11.72
N VAL A 249 22.79 9.11 12.45
CA VAL A 249 22.86 8.77 13.87
C VAL A 249 22.34 7.34 14.00
N THR A 250 23.01 6.56 14.85
CA THR A 250 22.58 5.22 15.23
C THR A 250 22.21 5.25 16.71
N LEU A 251 20.91 5.21 16.98
CA LEU A 251 20.30 5.03 18.27
C LEU A 251 20.14 3.55 18.61
N ASP A 252 20.06 2.65 17.62
CA ASP A 252 19.75 1.23 17.79
C ASP A 252 18.39 0.97 18.46
N LEU A 253 17.36 1.63 17.92
CA LEU A 253 15.98 1.58 18.43
C LEU A 253 15.35 0.19 18.28
N GLN A 254 14.89 -0.41 19.36
CA GLN A 254 14.20 -1.69 19.34
C GLN A 254 12.67 -1.55 19.25
N PRO A 255 11.97 -2.55 18.68
CA PRO A 255 10.51 -2.63 18.75
C PRO A 255 10.00 -2.46 20.19
N GLY A 256 8.93 -1.68 20.37
CA GLY A 256 8.33 -1.35 21.65
C GLY A 256 8.83 -0.05 22.28
N GLU A 257 10.04 0.43 21.92
CA GLU A 257 10.59 1.68 22.46
C GLU A 257 9.72 2.89 22.09
N LEU A 258 9.54 3.81 23.04
CA LEU A 258 8.83 5.07 22.81
C LEU A 258 9.79 6.12 22.24
N VAL A 259 9.39 6.72 21.12
CA VAL A 259 10.18 7.76 20.46
C VAL A 259 9.34 8.98 20.12
N ARG A 260 9.98 10.14 20.09
CA ARG A 260 9.41 11.35 19.50
C ARG A 260 9.99 11.54 18.11
N ILE A 261 9.13 11.84 17.15
CA ILE A 261 9.53 12.29 15.83
C ILE A 261 10.02 13.74 15.98
N LYS A 262 11.25 14.02 15.58
CA LYS A 262 11.84 15.35 15.69
C LYS A 262 11.00 16.42 14.97
N SER A 263 11.24 17.68 15.32
CA SER A 263 10.60 18.79 14.63
C SER A 263 10.93 18.78 13.15
N LYS A 264 10.07 19.42 12.35
CA LYS A 264 10.27 19.51 10.91
C LYS A 264 11.57 20.26 10.60
N GLU A 265 11.88 21.29 11.38
CA GLU A 265 13.05 22.13 11.25
C GLU A 265 14.33 21.29 11.43
N GLU A 266 14.40 20.49 12.50
CA GLU A 266 15.53 19.58 12.75
C GLU A 266 15.69 18.52 11.66
N ILE A 267 14.58 17.92 11.20
CA ILE A 267 14.64 16.89 10.16
C ILE A 267 15.14 17.49 8.85
N VAL A 268 14.62 18.66 8.46
CA VAL A 268 14.98 19.34 7.21
C VAL A 268 16.47 19.67 7.14
N GLU A 269 17.11 19.96 8.27
CA GLU A 269 18.56 20.18 8.35
C GLU A 269 19.38 18.93 7.99
N THR A 270 18.79 17.74 8.07
CA THR A 270 19.46 16.47 7.72
C THR A 270 19.30 16.06 6.25
N LEU A 271 18.53 16.82 5.46
CA LEU A 271 18.15 16.46 4.09
C LEU A 271 19.03 17.14 3.04
N ASN A 272 19.39 16.38 2.00
CA ASN A 272 19.99 16.94 0.79
C ASN A 272 18.95 17.68 -0.07
N GLN A 273 19.38 18.28 -1.18
CA GLN A 273 18.51 19.04 -2.09
C GLN A 273 17.35 18.24 -2.69
N ASP A 274 17.48 16.91 -2.76
CA ASP A 274 16.45 15.97 -3.25
C ASP A 274 15.51 15.47 -2.14
N LEU A 275 15.57 16.08 -0.95
CA LEU A 275 14.84 15.68 0.26
C LEU A 275 15.21 14.28 0.77
N LEU A 276 16.45 13.83 0.51
CA LEU A 276 16.95 12.53 0.92
C LEU A 276 17.91 12.64 2.11
N ASN A 277 17.86 11.67 3.01
CA ASN A 277 18.92 11.35 3.97
C ASN A 277 19.37 9.89 3.76
N ARG A 278 20.66 9.68 3.50
CA ARG A 278 21.23 8.35 3.20
C ARG A 278 20.38 7.56 2.20
N GLY A 279 19.98 8.22 1.12
CA GLY A 279 19.17 7.64 0.03
C GLY A 279 17.68 7.44 0.34
N MET A 280 17.21 7.76 1.55
CA MET A 280 15.79 7.65 1.92
C MET A 280 15.12 9.02 1.93
N GLY A 281 13.97 9.11 1.27
CA GLY A 281 13.21 10.36 1.17
C GLY A 281 12.48 10.71 2.45
N PHE A 282 12.38 12.00 2.72
CA PHE A 282 11.46 12.57 3.69
C PHE A 282 10.39 13.38 2.93
N GLU A 283 9.22 12.78 2.76
CA GLU A 283 8.12 13.38 2.00
C GLU A 283 7.35 14.41 2.83
N GLU A 284 6.67 15.34 2.16
CA GLU A 284 5.91 16.39 2.82
C GLU A 284 4.80 15.82 3.72
N GLU A 285 4.18 14.70 3.35
CA GLU A 285 3.16 14.04 4.18
C GLU A 285 3.73 13.59 5.53
N MET A 286 4.99 13.16 5.57
CA MET A 286 5.67 12.74 6.81
C MET A 286 5.80 13.90 7.80
N SER A 287 5.92 15.14 7.31
CA SER A 287 6.03 16.33 8.16
C SER A 287 4.81 16.59 9.06
N ARG A 288 3.67 15.95 8.78
CA ARG A 288 2.46 16.02 9.61
C ARG A 288 2.64 15.34 10.98
N TYR A 289 3.57 14.39 11.04
CA TYR A 289 3.85 13.61 12.24
C TYR A 289 5.02 14.17 13.06
N CYS A 290 5.71 15.21 12.56
CA CYS A 290 6.76 15.88 13.33
C CYS A 290 6.24 16.37 14.68
N GLY A 291 7.02 16.12 15.74
CA GLY A 291 6.69 16.45 17.11
C GLY A 291 5.79 15.44 17.83
N GLN A 292 5.21 14.47 17.13
CA GLN A 292 4.39 13.43 17.75
C GLN A 292 5.24 12.32 18.36
N THR A 293 4.70 11.65 19.37
CA THR A 293 5.28 10.45 19.97
C THR A 293 4.62 9.20 19.42
N ALA A 294 5.40 8.18 19.12
CA ALA A 294 4.92 6.88 18.68
C ALA A 294 5.84 5.77 19.20
N ARG A 295 5.33 4.54 19.27
CA ARG A 295 6.17 3.38 19.56
C ARG A 295 6.83 2.87 18.30
N VAL A 296 8.04 2.36 18.44
CA VAL A 296 8.73 1.63 17.38
C VAL A 296 7.98 0.33 17.14
N LEU A 297 7.40 0.15 15.95
CA LEU A 297 6.70 -1.07 15.58
C LEU A 297 7.69 -2.15 15.15
N SER A 298 8.62 -1.80 14.24
CA SER A 298 9.60 -2.74 13.71
C SER A 298 10.82 -2.02 13.11
N ARG A 299 11.88 -2.80 12.92
CA ARG A 299 13.07 -2.42 12.14
C ARG A 299 12.97 -3.07 10.76
N VAL A 300 13.27 -2.30 9.72
CA VAL A 300 13.25 -2.75 8.32
C VAL A 300 14.67 -2.76 7.78
N ASP A 301 15.11 -3.94 7.35
CA ASP A 301 16.39 -4.22 6.72
C ASP A 301 16.26 -4.47 5.21
N ARG A 302 15.08 -4.82 4.71
CA ARG A 302 14.88 -5.12 3.28
C ARG A 302 13.48 -4.76 2.78
N CYS A 303 13.42 -4.34 1.51
CA CYS A 303 12.15 -4.13 0.81
C CYS A 303 12.30 -4.33 -0.70
N ILE A 304 11.19 -4.55 -1.40
CA ILE A 304 11.20 -4.65 -2.86
C ILE A 304 11.15 -3.26 -3.48
N ASP A 305 12.03 -2.99 -4.46
CA ASP A 305 11.90 -1.85 -5.37
C ASP A 305 10.70 -2.09 -6.29
N GLU A 306 9.65 -1.29 -6.11
CA GLU A 306 8.39 -1.41 -6.86
C GLU A 306 8.58 -1.36 -8.38
N ARG A 307 9.58 -0.63 -8.88
CA ARG A 307 9.80 -0.50 -10.33
C ARG A 307 10.46 -1.73 -10.93
N THR A 308 11.42 -2.30 -10.23
CA THR A 308 12.28 -3.37 -10.79
C THR A 308 11.92 -4.75 -10.26
N GLY A 309 11.18 -4.85 -9.17
CA GLY A 309 10.92 -6.09 -8.44
C GLY A 309 12.14 -6.60 -7.66
N ARG A 310 13.28 -5.89 -7.67
CA ARG A 310 14.50 -6.33 -6.99
C ARG A 310 14.37 -6.13 -5.48
N MET A 311 14.91 -7.07 -4.70
CA MET A 311 15.08 -6.87 -3.27
C MET A 311 16.19 -5.84 -3.01
N LEU A 312 15.86 -4.79 -2.25
CA LEU A 312 16.78 -3.79 -1.75
C LEU A 312 17.19 -4.17 -0.32
N GLN A 313 18.50 -4.21 -0.06
CA GLN A 313 19.04 -4.33 1.28
C GLN A 313 19.40 -2.93 1.82
N MET A 314 18.86 -2.59 2.99
CA MET A 314 19.11 -1.32 3.64
C MET A 314 20.49 -1.34 4.31
N LYS A 315 21.35 -0.39 3.93
CA LYS A 315 22.67 -0.18 4.59
C LYS A 315 22.55 0.49 5.96
N THR A 316 21.46 1.21 6.16
CA THR A 316 21.11 1.90 7.41
C THR A 316 19.71 1.47 7.76
N ALA A 317 19.49 1.03 9.00
CA ALA A 317 18.20 0.57 9.46
C ALA A 317 17.11 1.63 9.20
N CYS A 318 15.95 1.15 8.79
CA CYS A 318 14.73 1.94 8.65
C CYS A 318 13.81 1.57 9.82
N ILE A 319 13.16 2.57 10.41
CA ILE A 319 12.24 2.37 11.53
C ILE A 319 10.82 2.54 11.04
N VAL A 320 9.94 1.63 11.45
CA VAL A 320 8.49 1.76 11.31
C VAL A 320 7.91 2.14 12.66
N LEU A 321 6.98 3.10 12.66
CA LEU A 321 6.31 3.60 13.85
C LEU A 321 4.87 3.12 13.89
N GLU A 322 4.40 2.73 15.06
CA GLU A 322 3.04 2.26 15.30
C GLU A 322 2.01 3.38 15.05
N GLY A 323 0.94 3.05 14.32
CA GLY A 323 -0.15 4.00 14.03
C GLY A 323 0.21 5.12 13.04
N ILE A 324 1.45 5.17 12.54
CA ILE A 324 1.90 6.20 11.59
C ILE A 324 1.82 5.65 10.16
N VAL A 325 0.89 6.18 9.37
CA VAL A 325 0.70 5.84 7.95
C VAL A 325 0.59 7.11 7.10
N CYS A 326 0.79 7.01 5.79
CA CYS A 326 0.47 8.12 4.89
C CYS A 326 -1.05 8.39 4.89
N ALA A 327 -1.48 9.56 5.35
CA ALA A 327 -2.91 9.92 5.37
C ALA A 327 -3.43 10.41 4.00
N GLY A 328 -2.55 10.48 3.00
CA GLY A 328 -2.88 10.95 1.65
C GLY A 328 -3.32 12.42 1.60
N ALA A 329 -3.10 13.19 2.66
CA ALA A 329 -3.67 14.53 2.80
C ALA A 329 -3.05 15.54 1.82
N TYR A 330 -1.78 15.36 1.47
CA TYR A 330 -1.09 16.17 0.46
C TYR A 330 -1.07 15.52 -0.92
N THR A 331 -1.67 14.34 -1.05
CA THR A 331 -1.73 13.53 -2.27
C THR A 331 -3.18 13.19 -2.62
N VAL A 332 -4.02 14.23 -2.70
CA VAL A 332 -5.40 14.17 -3.20
C VAL A 332 -6.24 13.07 -2.53
N SER A 333 -6.12 12.92 -1.20
CA SER A 333 -6.85 11.91 -0.41
C SER A 333 -6.59 10.47 -0.87
N CYS A 334 -5.35 10.15 -1.22
CA CYS A 334 -4.94 8.79 -1.56
C CYS A 334 -5.25 7.80 -0.40
N PRO A 335 -6.03 6.73 -0.64
CA PRO A 335 -6.43 5.77 0.40
C PRO A 335 -5.38 4.68 0.70
N ARG A 336 -4.21 4.70 0.04
CA ARG A 336 -3.23 3.60 0.06
C ARG A 336 -2.60 3.33 1.43
N GLU A 337 -2.54 4.35 2.30
CA GLU A 337 -2.00 4.27 3.66
C GLU A 337 -0.70 3.46 3.77
N PHE A 338 0.27 3.79 2.91
CA PHE A 338 1.59 3.19 2.97
C PHE A 338 2.26 3.56 4.30
N ILE A 339 3.12 2.67 4.78
CA ILE A 339 3.87 2.85 6.02
C ILE A 339 5.16 3.60 5.70
N PRO A 340 5.34 4.85 6.18
CA PRO A 340 6.58 5.57 5.98
C PRO A 340 7.70 4.95 6.80
N PHE A 341 8.89 4.89 6.21
CA PHE A 341 10.11 4.55 6.91
C PHE A 341 10.77 5.80 7.51
N TRP A 342 11.35 5.64 8.68
CA TRP A 342 12.00 6.72 9.42
C TRP A 342 13.49 6.40 9.64
N ARG A 343 14.36 7.40 9.51
CA ARG A 343 15.76 7.28 9.94
C ARG A 343 15.82 7.51 11.44
N GLU A 344 16.70 6.80 12.12
CA GLU A 344 16.95 7.02 13.54
C GLU A 344 17.39 8.45 13.85
N ILE A 345 18.09 9.15 12.94
CA ILE A 345 18.44 10.57 13.11
C ILE A 345 17.22 11.51 13.19
N TRP A 346 16.06 11.10 12.66
CA TRP A 346 14.80 11.85 12.71
C TRP A 346 13.98 11.55 13.96
N LEU A 347 14.46 10.65 14.80
CA LEU A 347 13.80 10.19 16.01
C LEU A 347 14.67 10.53 17.22
N GLU A 348 14.05 10.59 18.38
CA GLU A 348 14.74 10.64 19.66
C GLU A 348 13.99 9.78 20.66
N ARG A 349 14.73 9.13 21.56
CA ARG A 349 14.13 8.37 22.66
C ARG A 349 13.46 9.33 23.63
N VAL A 350 12.29 8.94 24.09
CA VAL A 350 11.60 9.64 25.19
C VAL A 350 11.24 8.63 26.27
N GLU A 351 11.25 9.07 27.51
CA GLU A 351 10.81 8.24 28.63
C GLU A 351 9.30 8.03 28.58
N GLU A 352 8.84 6.88 29.06
CA GLU A 352 7.40 6.66 29.22
C GLU A 352 6.85 7.60 30.30
N PRO A 353 5.74 8.31 30.05
CA PRO A 353 5.08 9.07 31.10
C PRO A 353 4.63 8.09 32.20
N ALA A 354 5.08 8.36 33.43
CA ALA A 354 4.89 7.54 34.62
C ALA A 354 3.43 7.29 35.00
#